data_AF-A0A679HT77-F1
#
_entry.id   AF-A0A679HT77-F1
#
_cell.length_a   1.000
_cell.length_b   1.000
_cell.length_c   1.000
_cell.angle_alpha   90.00
_cell.angle_beta   90.00
_cell.angle_gamma   90.00
#
_symmetry.space_group_name_H-M   'P 1'
#
loop_
_entity.id
_entity.type
_entity.pdbx_description
1 polymer ?
#
loop_
_entity_poly.entity_id
_entity_poly.type
_entity_poly.pdbx_seq_one_letter_code
_entity_poly.pdbx_strand_id
1 'polypeptide(L)'
;MKTIVNLTAYILILLGLYSCNDDVFVDDFRISDTEFTLDGNGDEVTIRFASSNWDLVWMYTYDSDFTHQYEVYDADDNLIMRNQDAYLKGLGKIVCNEKLTDFIIQRSNPKELKITVGENVRNDYFRFMLVVSNEYESQEIYVQITPSDRYVFDHITYSLNGYRYEEKIGDRGSFVQPNFSDIPYPCLLSIQGVHYEVTFQSDMSEAFQLLGDGNLTVEIPSIENGVLGMKGVQAQYTPRQQALPFPKIEKEIFIPPYTTQRITYMLVHEWFETEYTLYTFHPKTKKQRIITGTLQSTIPTKNWIIKQENIK
;
A
#
# COMPACT_ATOMS: atom_id res chain seq x y z
N MET A 1 -67.76 12.89 53.31
CA MET A 1 -68.05 13.37 51.94
C MET A 1 -66.90 14.14 51.29
N LYS A 2 -66.18 15.06 51.97
CA LYS A 2 -65.08 15.83 51.36
C LYS A 2 -63.82 15.02 50.98
N THR A 3 -63.52 13.92 51.68
CA THR A 3 -62.33 13.09 51.44
C THR A 3 -62.44 12.20 50.20
N ILE A 4 -63.65 11.72 49.88
CA ILE A 4 -63.89 10.84 48.72
C ILE A 4 -63.87 11.65 47.42
N VAL A 5 -64.43 12.87 47.42
CA VAL A 5 -64.44 13.78 46.26
C VAL A 5 -63.03 14.24 45.88
N ASN A 6 -62.16 14.50 46.88
CA ASN A 6 -60.76 14.81 46.61
C ASN A 6 -60.00 13.61 46.02
N LEU A 7 -60.25 12.39 46.50
CA LEU A 7 -59.58 11.19 45.96
C LEU A 7 -60.01 10.92 44.50
N THR A 8 -61.28 11.14 44.15
CA THR A 8 -61.75 11.00 42.76
C THR A 8 -61.17 12.10 41.87
N ALA A 9 -61.06 13.33 42.36
CA ALA A 9 -60.42 14.42 41.63
C ALA A 9 -58.92 14.17 41.39
N TYR A 10 -58.19 13.64 42.39
CA TYR A 10 -56.78 13.28 42.23
C TYR A 10 -56.58 12.11 41.25
N ILE A 11 -57.45 11.10 41.27
CA ILE A 11 -57.40 9.97 40.32
C ILE A 11 -57.73 10.43 38.89
N LEU A 12 -58.68 11.35 38.71
CA LEU A 12 -58.99 11.94 37.40
C LEU A 12 -57.88 12.85 36.87
N ILE A 13 -57.19 13.59 37.74
CA ILE A 13 -56.01 14.40 37.36
C ILE A 13 -54.83 13.48 37.03
N LEU A 14 -54.60 12.40 37.78
CA LEU A 14 -53.57 11.41 37.47
C LEU A 14 -53.88 10.66 36.17
N LEU A 15 -55.12 10.24 35.92
CA LEU A 15 -55.53 9.61 34.66
C LEU A 15 -55.47 10.59 33.48
N GLY A 16 -55.74 11.88 33.68
CA GLY A 16 -55.58 12.92 32.65
C GLY A 16 -54.13 13.33 32.37
N LEU A 17 -53.21 13.11 33.31
CA LEU A 17 -51.76 13.30 33.09
C LEU A 17 -51.10 12.07 32.44
N TYR A 18 -51.69 10.88 32.57
CA TYR A 18 -51.27 9.67 31.85
C TYR A 18 -51.93 9.50 30.47
N SER A 19 -52.90 10.35 30.10
CA SER A 19 -53.57 10.34 28.78
C SER A 19 -53.10 11.46 27.82
N CYS A 20 -51.95 12.07 28.07
CA CYS A 20 -51.34 13.09 27.20
C CYS A 20 -50.00 12.63 26.58
N ASN A 21 -49.85 11.31 26.36
CA ASN A 21 -48.82 10.77 25.45
C ASN A 21 -49.51 9.83 24.45
N ASP A 22 -50.66 10.24 23.92
CA ASP A 22 -51.08 9.75 22.61
C ASP A 22 -50.09 10.36 21.61
N ASP A 23 -49.18 9.50 21.13
CA ASP A 23 -48.52 9.63 19.84
C ASP A 23 -47.49 10.76 19.65
N VAL A 24 -46.35 10.68 20.34
CA VAL A 24 -45.10 11.05 19.66
C VAL A 24 -44.74 9.89 18.73
N PHE A 25 -45.43 9.80 17.58
CA PHE A 25 -45.01 8.91 16.51
C PHE A 25 -43.64 9.38 16.02
N VAL A 26 -42.60 8.74 16.52
CA VAL A 26 -41.28 8.77 15.89
C VAL A 26 -41.45 8.00 14.60
N ASP A 27 -41.52 8.70 13.46
CA ASP A 27 -41.58 8.06 12.16
C ASP A 27 -40.38 7.11 12.03
N ASP A 28 -40.65 5.81 11.92
CA ASP A 28 -39.61 4.81 11.71
C ASP A 28 -38.93 5.09 10.37
N PHE A 29 -37.64 5.40 10.43
CA PHE A 29 -36.85 5.68 9.23
C PHE A 29 -36.22 4.43 8.64
N ARG A 30 -36.25 3.29 9.35
CA ARG A 30 -35.45 2.10 9.02
C ARG A 30 -35.70 1.56 7.62
N ILE A 31 -34.67 0.90 7.10
CA ILE A 31 -34.68 0.15 5.83
C ILE A 31 -34.69 -1.36 6.07
N SER A 32 -35.15 -2.13 5.09
CA SER A 32 -35.13 -3.60 5.15
C SER A 32 -33.75 -4.19 4.86
N ASP A 33 -33.08 -3.66 3.84
CA ASP A 33 -31.78 -4.14 3.38
C ASP A 33 -30.67 -3.34 4.04
N THR A 34 -29.88 -4.00 4.89
CA THR A 34 -28.79 -3.37 5.65
C THR A 34 -27.41 -3.79 5.18
N GLU A 35 -27.30 -4.58 4.11
CA GLU A 35 -26.04 -5.08 3.59
C GLU A 35 -25.88 -4.72 2.11
N PHE A 36 -24.80 -4.02 1.78
CA PHE A 36 -24.53 -3.55 0.43
C PHE A 36 -23.14 -3.98 -0.01
N THR A 37 -23.05 -4.50 -1.24
CA THR A 37 -21.78 -4.82 -1.90
C THR A 37 -21.66 -3.95 -3.15
N LEU A 38 -20.57 -3.20 -3.25
CA LEU A 38 -20.29 -2.27 -4.34
C LEU A 38 -19.05 -2.71 -5.13
N ASP A 39 -19.07 -2.53 -6.44
CA ASP A 39 -17.92 -2.82 -7.30
C ASP A 39 -16.79 -1.79 -7.10
N GLY A 40 -15.60 -2.27 -6.72
CA GLY A 40 -14.40 -1.46 -6.56
C GLY A 40 -13.85 -0.83 -7.85
N ASN A 41 -14.43 -1.11 -9.02
CA ASN A 41 -14.12 -0.46 -10.29
C ASN A 41 -14.89 0.85 -10.51
N GLY A 42 -15.71 1.26 -9.54
CA GLY A 42 -16.59 2.41 -9.62
C GLY A 42 -18.05 1.97 -9.70
N ASP A 43 -18.80 2.23 -8.65
CA ASP A 43 -20.19 1.82 -8.47
C ASP A 43 -20.93 2.83 -7.59
N GLU A 44 -22.26 2.78 -7.59
CA GLU A 44 -23.06 3.60 -6.71
C GLU A 44 -24.33 2.89 -6.22
N VAL A 45 -24.72 3.20 -5.00
CA VAL A 45 -26.02 2.82 -4.45
C VAL A 45 -26.69 4.03 -3.81
N THR A 46 -28.00 4.11 -3.98
CA THR A 46 -28.84 5.08 -3.26
C THR A 46 -29.76 4.32 -2.32
N ILE A 47 -29.51 4.47 -1.03
CA ILE A 47 -30.31 3.88 0.06
C ILE A 47 -31.49 4.82 0.32
N ARG A 48 -32.71 4.28 0.27
CA ARG A 48 -33.95 5.05 0.46
C ARG A 48 -34.59 4.69 1.79
N PHE A 49 -34.68 5.66 2.69
CA PHE A 49 -35.27 5.52 4.02
C PHE A 49 -36.79 5.75 3.96
N ALA A 50 -37.52 5.10 4.87
CA ALA A 50 -38.98 5.24 4.95
C ALA A 50 -39.40 6.68 5.32
N SER A 51 -38.59 7.33 6.17
CA SER A 51 -38.79 8.71 6.61
C SER A 51 -37.47 9.50 6.62
N SER A 52 -37.59 10.82 6.76
CA SER A 52 -36.48 11.75 6.96
C SER A 52 -36.12 11.97 8.43
N ASN A 53 -36.74 11.20 9.33
CA ASN A 53 -36.58 11.28 10.78
C ASN A 53 -35.25 10.68 11.27
N TRP A 54 -34.15 11.11 10.68
CA TRP A 54 -32.78 10.79 11.03
C TRP A 54 -31.91 11.96 10.62
N ASP A 55 -30.87 12.25 11.39
CA ASP A 55 -29.99 13.36 11.11
C ASP A 55 -28.52 13.07 11.31
N LEU A 56 -28.17 11.94 11.91
CA LEU A 56 -26.79 11.54 12.14
C LEU A 56 -26.42 10.33 11.28
N VAL A 57 -25.25 10.40 10.66
CA VAL A 57 -24.57 9.25 10.05
C VAL A 57 -23.18 9.19 10.66
N TRP A 58 -22.91 8.16 11.47
CA TRP A 58 -21.57 7.86 11.97
C TRP A 58 -20.97 6.70 11.16
N MET A 59 -19.66 6.73 10.93
CA MET A 59 -18.98 5.71 10.14
C MET A 59 -17.86 5.04 10.92
N TYR A 60 -17.78 3.72 10.79
CA TYR A 60 -16.74 2.88 11.37
C TYR A 60 -16.11 1.99 10.31
N THR A 61 -14.78 1.92 10.26
CA THR A 61 -14.03 1.13 9.28
C THR A 61 -13.48 -0.12 9.96
N TYR A 62 -13.59 -1.28 9.32
CA TYR A 62 -13.13 -2.56 9.89
C TYR A 62 -11.66 -2.88 9.61
N ASP A 63 -11.01 -2.11 8.75
CA ASP A 63 -9.59 -2.26 8.43
C ASP A 63 -8.74 -1.58 9.53
N SER A 64 -8.06 -2.39 10.35
CA SER A 64 -7.23 -1.90 11.46
C SER A 64 -5.98 -1.15 11.02
N ASP A 65 -5.52 -1.38 9.78
CA ASP A 65 -4.36 -0.70 9.22
C ASP A 65 -4.76 0.61 8.51
N PHE A 66 -6.07 0.86 8.39
CA PHE A 66 -6.60 2.08 7.81
C PHE A 66 -6.46 3.26 8.76
N THR A 67 -5.57 4.19 8.41
CA THR A 67 -5.24 5.37 9.23
C THR A 67 -5.61 6.69 8.56
N HIS A 68 -6.23 6.64 7.38
CA HIS A 68 -6.59 7.85 6.64
C HIS A 68 -7.76 8.58 7.30
N GLN A 69 -7.71 9.91 7.28
CA GLN A 69 -8.76 10.74 7.83
C GLN A 69 -9.81 11.02 6.76
N TYR A 70 -11.08 10.86 7.13
CA TYR A 70 -12.20 11.28 6.30
C TYR A 70 -12.39 12.78 6.36
N GLU A 71 -12.88 13.35 5.27
CA GLU A 71 -13.28 14.75 5.18
C GLU A 71 -14.80 14.83 5.17
N VAL A 72 -15.38 15.60 6.09
CA VAL A 72 -16.82 15.81 6.17
C VAL A 72 -17.14 17.23 5.74
N TYR A 73 -18.10 17.36 4.84
CA TYR A 73 -18.57 18.63 4.30
C TYR A 73 -20.05 18.81 4.62
N ASP A 74 -20.46 20.05 4.85
CA ASP A 74 -21.87 20.42 4.94
C ASP A 74 -22.55 20.49 3.55
N ALA A 75 -23.80 20.93 3.52
CA ALA A 75 -24.60 21.03 2.30
C ALA A 75 -24.09 22.10 1.30
N ASP A 76 -23.30 23.06 1.78
CA ASP A 76 -22.74 24.16 0.99
C ASP A 76 -21.29 23.86 0.56
N ASP A 77 -20.85 22.60 0.71
CA ASP A 77 -19.49 22.12 0.42
C ASP A 77 -18.39 22.77 1.30
N ASN A 78 -18.73 23.27 2.49
CA ASN A 78 -17.72 23.71 3.44
C ASN A 78 -17.19 22.52 4.25
N LEU A 79 -15.86 22.41 4.35
CA LEU A 79 -15.22 21.39 5.19
C LEU A 79 -15.50 21.69 6.67
N ILE A 80 -16.15 20.76 7.37
CA ILE A 80 -16.52 20.90 8.78
C ILE A 80 -15.71 19.96 9.70
N MET A 81 -15.16 18.87 9.17
CA MET A 81 -14.35 17.92 9.94
C MET A 81 -13.32 17.22 9.07
N ARG A 82 -12.15 16.94 9.67
CA ARG A 82 -11.19 15.96 9.18
C ARG A 82 -10.79 15.01 10.31
N ASN A 83 -11.21 13.74 10.26
CA ASN A 83 -10.96 12.77 11.32
C ASN A 83 -11.08 11.31 10.84
N GLN A 84 -10.48 10.35 11.56
CA GLN A 84 -10.68 8.91 11.29
C GLN A 84 -12.06 8.43 11.70
N ASP A 85 -12.59 8.96 12.81
CA ASP A 85 -13.97 8.74 13.23
C ASP A 85 -14.86 9.85 12.65
N ALA A 86 -15.50 9.58 11.52
CA ALA A 86 -16.31 10.55 10.81
C ALA A 86 -17.78 10.47 11.26
N TYR A 87 -18.40 11.63 11.42
CA TYR A 87 -19.86 11.72 11.45
C TYR A 87 -20.35 12.90 10.61
N LEU A 88 -21.53 12.73 10.03
CA LEU A 88 -22.26 13.76 9.32
C LEU A 88 -23.58 14.03 10.05
N LYS A 89 -23.82 15.29 10.40
CA LYS A 89 -25.12 15.75 10.93
C LYS A 89 -25.84 16.59 9.89
N GLY A 90 -27.08 16.25 9.56
CA GLY A 90 -27.87 16.93 8.53
C GLY A 90 -27.48 16.53 7.11
N LEU A 91 -27.67 17.45 6.15
CA LEU A 91 -27.27 17.27 4.75
C LEU A 91 -25.77 17.56 4.58
N GLY A 92 -25.14 16.89 3.63
CA GLY A 92 -23.70 17.03 3.35
C GLY A 92 -23.08 15.73 2.82
N LYS A 93 -21.78 15.55 3.03
CA LYS A 93 -21.06 14.35 2.59
C LYS A 93 -19.85 14.01 3.45
N ILE A 94 -19.55 12.71 3.54
CA ILE A 94 -18.31 12.15 4.06
C ILE A 94 -17.51 11.67 2.84
N VAL A 95 -16.24 12.07 2.77
CA VAL A 95 -15.34 11.76 1.65
C VAL A 95 -14.14 10.99 2.18
N CYS A 96 -13.90 9.83 1.57
CA CYS A 96 -12.65 9.10 1.65
C CYS A 96 -11.87 9.33 0.35
N ASN A 97 -10.70 9.95 0.46
CA ASN A 97 -9.81 10.18 -0.68
C ASN A 97 -8.41 9.63 -0.35
N GLU A 98 -8.38 8.35 -0.04
CA GLU A 98 -7.16 7.63 0.31
C GLU A 98 -6.50 7.07 -0.96
N LYS A 99 -5.20 6.75 -0.89
CA LYS A 99 -4.44 6.36 -2.10
C LYS A 99 -4.95 5.06 -2.73
N LEU A 100 -5.46 4.13 -1.93
CA LEU A 100 -5.89 2.80 -2.37
C LEU A 100 -7.39 2.66 -2.46
N THR A 101 -8.13 3.41 -1.65
CA THR A 101 -9.59 3.36 -1.65
C THR A 101 -10.16 4.77 -1.65
N ASP A 102 -11.08 5.05 -2.55
CA ASP A 102 -11.80 6.31 -2.60
C ASP A 102 -13.31 6.11 -2.79
N PHE A 103 -14.10 6.82 -1.98
CA PHE A 103 -15.56 6.78 -1.99
C PHE A 103 -16.16 8.02 -1.31
N ILE A 104 -17.42 8.29 -1.62
CA ILE A 104 -18.20 9.40 -1.08
C ILE A 104 -19.52 8.86 -0.54
N ILE A 105 -19.87 9.22 0.68
CA ILE A 105 -21.19 9.01 1.28
C ILE A 105 -21.87 10.36 1.35
N GLN A 106 -22.94 10.56 0.59
CA GLN A 106 -23.60 11.84 0.43
C GLN A 106 -25.07 11.77 0.84
N ARG A 107 -25.48 12.73 1.66
CA ARG A 107 -26.88 13.01 1.96
C ARG A 107 -27.26 14.36 1.38
N SER A 108 -27.76 14.36 0.15
CA SER A 108 -28.32 15.55 -0.51
C SER A 108 -29.86 15.62 -0.40
N ASN A 109 -30.49 14.52 -0.01
CA ASN A 109 -31.94 14.40 0.17
C ASN A 109 -32.24 13.90 1.60
N PRO A 110 -33.22 14.49 2.32
CA PRO A 110 -33.55 14.07 3.68
C PRO A 110 -33.91 12.59 3.85
N LYS A 111 -34.37 11.90 2.80
CA LYS A 111 -34.77 10.48 2.82
C LYS A 111 -33.79 9.54 2.11
N GLU A 112 -32.64 10.03 1.65
CA GLU A 112 -31.72 9.21 0.86
C GLU A 112 -30.27 9.38 1.32
N LEU A 113 -29.52 8.28 1.25
CA LEU A 113 -28.08 8.27 1.41
C LEU A 113 -27.46 7.62 0.18
N LYS A 114 -26.66 8.38 -0.57
CA LYS A 114 -25.96 7.88 -1.75
C LYS A 114 -24.53 7.53 -1.39
N ILE A 115 -24.10 6.33 -1.74
CA ILE A 115 -22.69 5.91 -1.65
C ILE A 115 -22.18 5.80 -3.07
N THR A 116 -21.08 6.49 -3.37
CA THR A 116 -20.42 6.46 -4.68
C THR A 116 -18.99 6.00 -4.45
N VAL A 117 -18.63 4.86 -5.03
CA VAL A 117 -17.26 4.33 -5.02
C VAL A 117 -16.54 4.87 -6.25
N GLY A 118 -15.33 5.38 -6.09
CA GLY A 118 -14.46 5.58 -7.24
C GLY A 118 -13.54 4.38 -7.47
N GLU A 119 -12.82 3.93 -6.44
CA GLU A 119 -11.90 2.79 -6.59
C GLU A 119 -11.59 2.07 -5.27
N ASN A 120 -11.33 0.75 -5.30
CA ASN A 120 -10.69 0.02 -4.21
C ASN A 120 -9.57 -0.88 -4.73
N VAL A 121 -8.34 -0.38 -4.78
CA VAL A 121 -7.17 -1.11 -5.33
C VAL A 121 -6.54 -2.09 -4.33
N ARG A 122 -7.14 -2.23 -3.14
CA ARG A 122 -6.70 -3.19 -2.13
C ARG A 122 -6.88 -4.63 -2.61
N ASN A 123 -6.15 -5.54 -2.00
CA ASN A 123 -6.24 -6.96 -2.31
C ASN A 123 -7.49 -7.64 -1.75
N ASP A 124 -8.16 -7.01 -0.79
CA ASP A 124 -9.35 -7.52 -0.12
C ASP A 124 -10.46 -6.47 -0.15
N TYR A 125 -11.66 -6.88 0.26
CA TYR A 125 -12.80 -6.02 0.43
C TYR A 125 -12.50 -4.89 1.42
N PHE A 126 -12.83 -3.66 1.03
CA PHE A 126 -12.86 -2.56 1.97
C PHE A 126 -14.23 -2.52 2.65
N ARG A 127 -14.27 -2.71 3.97
CA ARG A 127 -15.51 -2.88 4.74
C ARG A 127 -15.68 -1.76 5.75
N PHE A 128 -16.87 -1.17 5.78
CA PHE A 128 -17.26 -0.18 6.78
C PHE A 128 -18.73 -0.34 7.17
N MET A 129 -19.06 0.14 8.36
CA MET A 129 -20.40 0.21 8.89
C MET A 129 -20.82 1.68 9.01
N LEU A 130 -22.06 1.96 8.65
CA LEU A 130 -22.73 3.23 8.90
C LEU A 130 -23.76 3.02 10.00
N VAL A 131 -23.75 3.91 11.00
CA VAL A 131 -24.80 4.01 12.00
C VAL A 131 -25.62 5.24 11.66
N VAL A 132 -26.84 5.01 11.18
CA VAL A 132 -27.80 6.08 10.89
C VAL A 132 -28.75 6.21 12.08
N SER A 133 -28.92 7.41 12.62
CA SER A 133 -29.70 7.60 13.85
C SER A 133 -30.42 8.94 13.95
N ASN A 134 -31.39 8.97 14.86
CA ASN A 134 -31.95 10.18 15.47
C ASN A 134 -31.72 10.13 16.99
N GLU A 135 -32.43 10.96 17.76
CA GLU A 135 -32.32 11.01 19.23
C GLU A 135 -32.87 9.76 19.95
N TYR A 136 -33.70 8.96 19.27
CA TYR A 136 -34.48 7.87 19.87
C TYR A 136 -34.01 6.48 19.42
N GLU A 137 -33.54 6.35 18.19
CA GLU A 137 -33.18 5.06 17.59
C GLU A 137 -32.05 5.15 16.57
N SER A 138 -31.41 4.01 16.33
CA SER A 138 -30.35 3.83 15.34
C SER A 138 -30.58 2.58 14.50
N GLN A 139 -29.95 2.56 13.31
CA GLN A 139 -29.83 1.40 12.46
C GLN A 139 -28.41 1.30 11.90
N GLU A 140 -27.87 0.09 11.88
CA GLU A 140 -26.58 -0.25 11.29
C GLU A 140 -26.77 -0.66 9.83
N ILE A 141 -25.87 -0.18 8.97
CA ILE A 141 -25.78 -0.52 7.56
C ILE A 141 -24.35 -0.94 7.27
N TYR A 142 -24.18 -2.14 6.74
CA TYR A 142 -22.90 -2.75 6.41
C TYR A 142 -22.63 -2.59 4.93
N VAL A 143 -21.47 -2.03 4.61
CA VAL A 143 -21.05 -1.80 3.22
C VAL A 143 -19.70 -2.45 3.00
N GLN A 144 -19.59 -3.17 1.90
CA GLN A 144 -18.32 -3.72 1.44
C GLN A 144 -18.08 -3.33 -0.01
N ILE A 145 -16.86 -2.91 -0.31
CA ILE A 145 -16.40 -2.57 -1.65
C ILE A 145 -15.46 -3.69 -2.10
N THR A 146 -15.75 -4.34 -3.23
CA THR A 146 -14.88 -5.40 -3.78
C THR A 146 -13.51 -4.82 -4.17
N PRO A 147 -12.45 -5.63 -4.29
CA PRO A 147 -11.25 -5.23 -5.02
C PRO A 147 -11.58 -4.77 -6.44
N SER A 148 -10.87 -3.75 -6.93
CA SER A 148 -10.90 -3.31 -8.33
C SER A 148 -10.15 -4.28 -9.22
N ASP A 149 -10.31 -4.12 -10.54
CA ASP A 149 -9.41 -4.77 -11.49
C ASP A 149 -7.98 -4.25 -11.27
N ARG A 150 -6.98 -5.09 -11.55
CA ARG A 150 -5.57 -4.71 -11.46
C ARG A 150 -5.18 -3.78 -12.58
N TYR A 151 -4.32 -2.83 -12.25
CA TYR A 151 -3.73 -1.95 -13.25
C TYR A 151 -2.88 -2.77 -14.21
N VAL A 152 -2.91 -2.37 -15.47
CA VAL A 152 -2.10 -2.96 -16.52
C VAL A 152 -0.85 -2.12 -16.68
N PHE A 153 0.29 -2.81 -16.75
CA PHE A 153 1.58 -2.21 -17.08
C PHE A 153 1.56 -1.68 -18.52
N ASP A 154 2.00 -0.44 -18.70
CA ASP A 154 2.25 0.14 -20.03
C ASP A 154 3.75 0.16 -20.31
N HIS A 155 4.50 0.99 -19.59
CA HIS A 155 5.94 1.08 -19.73
C HIS A 155 6.62 1.61 -18.45
N ILE A 156 7.95 1.48 -18.39
CA ILE A 156 8.80 2.05 -17.34
C ILE A 156 9.96 2.81 -17.98
N THR A 157 10.33 3.94 -17.39
CA THR A 157 11.47 4.75 -17.81
C THR A 157 12.46 4.93 -16.66
N TYR A 158 13.74 5.11 -16.97
CA TYR A 158 14.82 5.29 -15.99
C TYR A 158 15.63 6.55 -16.26
N SER A 159 16.16 7.18 -15.21
CA SER A 159 17.09 8.30 -15.32
C SER A 159 18.51 7.83 -15.61
N LEU A 160 18.87 7.77 -16.90
CA LEU A 160 20.21 7.30 -17.30
C LEU A 160 21.33 8.34 -17.08
N ASN A 161 20.97 9.62 -16.91
CA ASN A 161 21.93 10.72 -16.69
C ASN A 161 21.93 11.24 -15.24
N GLY A 162 20.93 10.86 -14.44
CA GLY A 162 20.81 11.23 -13.03
C GLY A 162 20.84 9.99 -12.17
N TYR A 163 22.04 9.48 -11.88
CA TYR A 163 22.25 8.33 -11.02
C TYR A 163 23.40 8.54 -10.05
N ARG A 164 23.36 7.83 -8.93
CA ARG A 164 24.47 7.72 -7.98
C ARG A 164 25.27 6.47 -8.31
N TYR A 165 26.59 6.56 -8.16
CA TYR A 165 27.50 5.48 -8.47
C TYR A 165 28.62 5.42 -7.44
N GLU A 166 28.93 4.20 -6.99
CA GLU A 166 30.03 3.93 -6.07
C GLU A 166 30.66 2.57 -6.40
N GLU A 167 31.99 2.49 -6.44
CA GLU A 167 32.69 1.22 -6.33
C GLU A 167 32.75 0.80 -4.86
N LYS A 168 32.31 -0.42 -4.55
CA LYS A 168 32.28 -0.97 -3.20
C LYS A 168 33.15 -2.20 -3.12
N ILE A 169 33.83 -2.37 -1.99
CA ILE A 169 34.46 -3.64 -1.66
C ILE A 169 33.36 -4.61 -1.23
N GLY A 170 33.01 -5.53 -2.12
CA GLY A 170 32.01 -6.56 -1.90
C GLY A 170 32.61 -7.77 -1.19
N ASP A 171 32.54 -8.92 -1.83
CA ASP A 171 32.94 -10.20 -1.25
C ASP A 171 34.42 -10.26 -0.88
N ARG A 172 34.73 -10.98 0.21
CA ARG A 172 36.09 -11.11 0.73
C ARG A 172 36.37 -12.54 1.13
N GLY A 173 37.62 -12.95 1.00
CA GLY A 173 38.07 -14.25 1.49
C GLY A 173 39.54 -14.23 1.86
N SER A 174 39.93 -15.23 2.64
CA SER A 174 41.32 -15.49 2.94
C SER A 174 41.57 -16.97 3.16
N PHE A 175 42.71 -17.44 2.69
CA PHE A 175 43.18 -18.80 2.90
C PHE A 175 44.71 -18.83 2.92
N VAL A 176 45.27 -19.95 3.35
CA VAL A 176 46.72 -20.19 3.35
C VAL A 176 47.02 -21.25 2.31
N GLN A 177 47.98 -20.99 1.44
CA GLN A 177 48.41 -21.90 0.38
C GLN A 177 49.92 -22.14 0.48
N PRO A 178 50.35 -23.38 0.79
CA PRO A 178 51.75 -23.76 0.65
C PRO A 178 52.08 -24.15 -0.80
N ASN A 179 53.33 -23.90 -1.18
CA ASN A 179 53.99 -24.46 -2.35
C ASN A 179 55.32 -25.11 -1.93
N PHE A 180 55.38 -26.44 -1.96
CA PHE A 180 56.56 -27.22 -1.60
C PHE A 180 57.43 -27.61 -2.81
N SER A 181 57.06 -27.19 -4.01
CA SER A 181 57.80 -27.47 -5.24
C SER A 181 58.83 -26.40 -5.55
N ASP A 182 59.72 -26.70 -6.50
CA ASP A 182 60.73 -25.80 -7.07
C ASP A 182 60.18 -24.90 -8.18
N ILE A 183 58.91 -25.03 -8.56
CA ILE A 183 58.24 -24.23 -9.58
C ILE A 183 57.05 -23.44 -9.00
N PRO A 184 56.63 -22.32 -9.60
CA PRO A 184 55.43 -21.61 -9.16
C PRO A 184 54.17 -22.48 -9.24
N TYR A 185 53.36 -22.48 -8.19
CA TYR A 185 52.11 -23.25 -8.13
C TYR A 185 50.92 -22.38 -8.54
N PRO A 186 50.13 -22.75 -9.58
CA PRO A 186 48.92 -22.04 -9.95
C PRO A 186 47.83 -22.28 -8.91
N CYS A 187 47.17 -21.21 -8.48
CA CYS A 187 46.08 -21.23 -7.52
C CYS A 187 44.88 -20.44 -8.06
N LEU A 188 43.73 -21.10 -8.16
CA LEU A 188 42.51 -20.50 -8.67
C LEU A 188 41.69 -19.87 -7.54
N LEU A 189 41.50 -18.57 -7.60
CA LEU A 189 40.60 -17.84 -6.72
C LEU A 189 39.18 -17.94 -7.28
N SER A 190 38.24 -18.31 -6.41
CA SER A 190 36.80 -18.34 -6.71
C SER A 190 36.06 -17.95 -5.44
N ILE A 191 35.01 -17.13 -5.60
CA ILE A 191 34.05 -16.83 -4.54
C ILE A 191 32.73 -17.52 -4.90
N GLN A 192 32.12 -18.22 -3.94
CA GLN A 192 30.79 -18.82 -4.11
C GLN A 192 29.72 -17.84 -3.66
N GLY A 193 28.56 -17.87 -4.32
CA GLY A 193 27.41 -17.02 -3.94
C GLY A 193 27.52 -15.56 -4.38
N VAL A 194 28.38 -15.26 -5.36
CA VAL A 194 28.45 -13.93 -5.97
C VAL A 194 27.23 -13.74 -6.87
N HIS A 195 26.44 -12.69 -6.59
CA HIS A 195 25.19 -12.42 -7.30
C HIS A 195 25.12 -10.97 -7.76
N TYR A 196 24.42 -10.75 -8.87
CA TYR A 196 23.94 -9.42 -9.23
C TYR A 196 22.67 -9.16 -8.44
N GLU A 197 22.73 -8.23 -7.49
CA GLU A 197 21.59 -7.86 -6.65
C GLU A 197 20.82 -6.67 -7.22
N VAL A 198 19.50 -6.76 -7.19
CA VAL A 198 18.59 -5.69 -7.62
C VAL A 198 17.47 -5.50 -6.59
N THR A 199 17.06 -4.26 -6.37
CA THR A 199 15.89 -3.93 -5.54
C THR A 199 15.17 -2.72 -6.13
N PHE A 200 13.84 -2.79 -6.24
CA PHE A 200 13.01 -1.62 -6.51
C PHE A 200 12.51 -1.02 -5.20
N GLN A 201 12.50 0.30 -5.10
CA GLN A 201 11.83 1.05 -4.04
C GLN A 201 10.82 1.97 -4.69
N SER A 202 9.72 2.27 -4.01
CA SER A 202 8.65 3.12 -4.53
C SER A 202 8.28 4.16 -3.48
N ASP A 203 7.99 5.39 -3.92
CA ASP A 203 7.50 6.47 -3.06
C ASP A 203 6.08 6.16 -2.53
N MET A 204 5.40 5.21 -3.17
CA MET A 204 4.16 4.59 -2.72
C MET A 204 4.42 3.11 -2.49
N SER A 205 4.57 2.67 -1.23
CA SER A 205 4.87 1.28 -0.90
C SER A 205 3.80 0.31 -1.45
N GLU A 206 2.58 0.80 -1.63
CA GLU A 206 1.44 0.04 -2.11
C GLU A 206 1.38 -0.02 -3.64
N ALA A 207 2.28 0.68 -4.33
CA ALA A 207 2.40 0.63 -5.78
C ALA A 207 2.68 -0.78 -6.32
N PHE A 208 3.41 -1.59 -5.56
CA PHE A 208 3.70 -2.98 -5.92
C PHE A 208 2.43 -3.87 -5.91
N GLN A 209 1.36 -3.44 -5.23
CA GLN A 209 0.08 -4.16 -5.21
C GLN A 209 -0.83 -3.76 -6.38
N LEU A 210 -0.59 -2.62 -7.02
CA LEU A 210 -1.43 -2.10 -8.12
C LEU A 210 -1.48 -3.05 -9.32
N LEU A 211 -0.36 -3.72 -9.60
CA LEU A 211 -0.16 -4.58 -10.76
C LEU A 211 -0.51 -6.06 -10.50
N GLY A 212 -1.04 -6.40 -9.32
CA GLY A 212 -1.32 -7.78 -8.90
C GLY A 212 -0.11 -8.52 -8.31
N ASP A 213 -0.11 -9.86 -8.37
CA ASP A 213 0.76 -10.74 -7.57
C ASP A 213 2.27 -10.79 -7.97
N GLY A 214 2.83 -9.69 -8.48
CA GLY A 214 4.29 -9.49 -8.48
C GLY A 214 5.10 -10.24 -9.55
N ASN A 215 4.48 -10.66 -10.64
CA ASN A 215 5.18 -11.35 -11.75
C ASN A 215 5.61 -10.41 -12.90
N LEU A 216 5.50 -9.10 -12.74
CA LEU A 216 5.95 -8.17 -13.76
C LEU A 216 7.48 -8.20 -13.84
N THR A 217 8.01 -8.60 -14.99
CA THR A 217 9.43 -8.49 -15.31
C THR A 217 9.63 -7.30 -16.24
N VAL A 218 10.60 -6.44 -15.90
CA VAL A 218 10.96 -5.27 -16.70
C VAL A 218 12.44 -5.30 -17.07
N GLU A 219 12.79 -4.69 -18.19
CA GLU A 219 14.19 -4.41 -18.50
C GLU A 219 14.71 -3.32 -17.56
N ILE A 220 15.88 -3.53 -16.97
CA ILE A 220 16.53 -2.60 -16.07
C ILE A 220 17.84 -2.07 -16.68
N PRO A 221 18.27 -0.85 -16.32
CA PRO A 221 19.61 -0.39 -16.63
C PRO A 221 20.66 -1.23 -15.90
N SER A 222 21.86 -1.26 -16.47
CA SER A 222 23.02 -1.93 -15.91
C SER A 222 24.25 -1.05 -16.09
N ILE A 223 25.16 -1.10 -15.14
CA ILE A 223 26.39 -0.29 -15.14
C ILE A 223 27.58 -1.14 -15.55
N GLU A 224 28.52 -0.53 -16.26
CA GLU A 224 29.84 -1.10 -16.52
C GLU A 224 30.84 0.02 -16.67
N ASN A 225 31.93 -0.06 -15.91
CA ASN A 225 32.98 0.97 -15.88
C ASN A 225 32.41 2.37 -15.61
N GLY A 226 31.45 2.46 -14.69
CA GLY A 226 30.81 3.71 -14.28
C GLY A 226 29.79 4.28 -15.27
N VAL A 227 29.52 3.63 -16.41
CA VAL A 227 28.53 4.11 -17.41
C VAL A 227 27.25 3.28 -17.33
N LEU A 228 26.15 3.95 -17.00
CA LEU A 228 24.82 3.34 -16.91
C LEU A 228 24.14 3.26 -18.28
N GLY A 229 23.52 2.13 -18.60
CA GLY A 229 22.75 1.99 -19.86
C GLY A 229 21.84 0.78 -19.89
N MET A 230 20.94 0.73 -20.87
CA MET A 230 20.04 -0.42 -21.10
C MET A 230 20.80 -1.53 -21.83
N LYS A 231 20.92 -2.71 -21.21
CA LYS A 231 21.72 -3.83 -21.72
C LYS A 231 20.94 -5.14 -21.84
N GLY A 232 19.60 -5.08 -21.84
CA GLY A 232 18.75 -6.28 -21.91
C GLY A 232 18.69 -7.10 -20.61
N VAL A 233 19.16 -6.55 -19.49
CA VAL A 233 19.02 -7.20 -18.18
C VAL A 233 17.57 -7.07 -17.74
N GLN A 234 16.98 -8.17 -17.27
CA GLN A 234 15.62 -8.20 -16.79
C GLN A 234 15.56 -8.51 -15.30
N ALA A 235 14.61 -7.90 -14.61
CA ALA A 235 14.38 -8.10 -13.19
C ALA A 235 12.88 -8.00 -12.86
N GLN A 236 12.44 -8.67 -11.80
CA GLN A 236 11.07 -8.55 -11.32
C GLN A 236 10.87 -7.19 -10.65
N TYR A 237 9.74 -6.54 -10.93
CA TYR A 237 9.33 -5.31 -10.27
C TYR A 237 8.77 -5.62 -8.88
N THR A 238 9.67 -5.66 -7.88
CA THR A 238 9.35 -6.07 -6.51
C THR A 238 10.23 -5.31 -5.50
N PRO A 239 9.71 -5.03 -4.28
CA PRO A 239 10.50 -4.45 -3.21
C PRO A 239 11.46 -5.43 -2.57
N ARG A 240 11.33 -6.73 -2.88
CA ARG A 240 12.22 -7.76 -2.36
C ARG A 240 13.53 -7.73 -3.14
N GLN A 241 14.65 -7.73 -2.42
CA GLN A 241 15.95 -7.90 -3.04
C GLN A 241 15.99 -9.23 -3.79
N GLN A 242 16.42 -9.18 -5.05
CA GLN A 242 16.54 -10.34 -5.93
C GLN A 242 18.01 -10.54 -6.32
N ALA A 243 18.40 -11.81 -6.39
CA ALA A 243 19.70 -12.24 -6.90
C ALA A 243 19.53 -12.73 -8.35
N LEU A 244 20.04 -11.95 -9.29
CA LEU A 244 20.07 -12.30 -10.70
C LEU A 244 21.24 -13.25 -11.00
N PRO A 245 21.10 -14.12 -12.02
CA PRO A 245 22.19 -14.97 -12.48
C PRO A 245 23.42 -14.13 -12.82
N PHE A 246 24.57 -14.51 -12.29
CA PHE A 246 25.84 -13.86 -12.59
C PHE A 246 26.90 -14.92 -12.97
N PRO A 247 27.72 -14.68 -14.01
CA PRO A 247 28.78 -15.63 -14.38
C PRO A 247 29.75 -15.86 -13.23
N LYS A 248 30.25 -17.10 -13.12
CA LYS A 248 31.31 -17.40 -12.16
C LYS A 248 32.54 -16.53 -12.47
N ILE A 249 33.06 -15.86 -11.45
CA ILE A 249 34.29 -15.07 -11.55
C ILE A 249 35.42 -15.86 -10.92
N GLU A 250 36.46 -16.11 -11.70
CA GLU A 250 37.67 -16.78 -11.24
C GLU A 250 38.91 -15.96 -11.61
N LYS A 251 39.94 -16.07 -10.79
CA LYS A 251 41.23 -15.41 -11.03
C LYS A 251 42.35 -16.36 -10.68
N GLU A 252 43.21 -16.68 -11.63
CA GLU A 252 44.43 -17.44 -11.36
C GLU A 252 45.51 -16.52 -10.79
N ILE A 253 46.17 -16.99 -9.72
CA ILE A 253 47.37 -16.40 -9.13
C ILE A 253 48.46 -17.46 -9.01
N PHE A 254 49.70 -17.03 -8.77
CA PHE A 254 50.84 -17.94 -8.61
C PHE A 254 51.45 -17.83 -7.21
N ILE A 255 51.71 -18.98 -6.60
CA ILE A 255 52.42 -19.09 -5.31
C ILE A 255 53.89 -19.42 -5.58
N PRO A 256 54.85 -18.60 -5.11
CA PRO A 256 56.27 -18.84 -5.36
C PRO A 256 56.79 -20.18 -4.82
N PRO A 257 57.85 -20.76 -5.42
CA PRO A 257 58.50 -21.98 -4.95
C PRO A 257 58.89 -21.90 -3.47
N TYR A 258 58.74 -23.00 -2.74
CA TYR A 258 59.13 -23.15 -1.33
C TYR A 258 58.61 -22.05 -0.39
N THR A 259 57.41 -21.52 -0.65
CA THR A 259 56.76 -20.54 0.22
C THR A 259 55.42 -21.04 0.74
N THR A 260 55.05 -20.57 1.93
CA THR A 260 53.67 -20.64 2.42
C THR A 260 53.12 -19.22 2.44
N GLN A 261 52.04 -18.97 1.71
CA GLN A 261 51.46 -17.64 1.62
C GLN A 261 50.06 -17.58 2.23
N ARG A 262 49.79 -16.53 3.00
CA ARG A 262 48.43 -16.08 3.30
C ARG A 262 47.95 -15.26 2.12
N ILE A 263 46.87 -15.70 1.51
CA ILE A 263 46.18 -14.97 0.45
C ILE A 263 44.95 -14.33 1.07
N THR A 264 44.80 -13.02 0.87
CA THR A 264 43.57 -12.28 1.17
C THR A 264 43.11 -11.64 -0.12
N TYR A 265 41.84 -11.82 -0.46
CA TYR A 265 41.28 -11.28 -1.69
C TYR A 265 39.95 -10.59 -1.41
N MET A 266 39.64 -9.58 -2.22
CA MET A 266 38.37 -8.87 -2.20
C MET A 266 37.90 -8.62 -3.64
N LEU A 267 36.60 -8.78 -3.87
CA LEU A 267 35.95 -8.50 -5.13
C LEU A 267 35.34 -7.10 -5.10
N VAL A 268 35.61 -6.30 -6.13
CA VAL A 268 35.00 -4.97 -6.26
C VAL A 268 33.65 -5.11 -6.94
N HIS A 269 32.63 -4.45 -6.39
CA HIS A 269 31.29 -4.36 -6.95
C HIS A 269 31.02 -2.93 -7.41
N GLU A 270 30.30 -2.78 -8.51
CA GLU A 270 29.71 -1.50 -8.93
C GLU A 270 28.31 -1.39 -8.36
N TRP A 271 28.09 -0.39 -7.51
CA TRP A 271 26.78 -0.05 -6.98
C TRP A 271 26.23 1.19 -7.69
N PHE A 272 24.96 1.16 -8.07
CA PHE A 272 24.26 2.35 -8.52
C PHE A 272 22.82 2.44 -7.99
N GLU A 273 22.32 3.67 -8.02
CA GLU A 273 20.94 4.03 -7.71
C GLU A 273 20.45 5.03 -8.76
N THR A 274 19.30 4.75 -9.38
CA THR A 274 18.67 5.63 -10.38
C THR A 274 17.17 5.69 -10.15
N GLU A 275 16.57 6.82 -10.49
CA GLU A 275 15.12 7.00 -10.45
C GLU A 275 14.45 6.25 -11.62
N TYR A 276 13.24 5.73 -11.36
CA TYR A 276 12.35 5.22 -12.39
C TYR A 276 10.98 5.88 -12.31
N THR A 277 10.26 5.84 -13.44
CA THR A 277 8.85 6.20 -13.52
C THR A 277 8.10 5.09 -14.24
N LEU A 278 7.12 4.50 -13.55
CA LEU A 278 6.29 3.40 -14.02
C LEU A 278 4.90 3.96 -14.39
N TYR A 279 4.47 3.64 -15.59
CA TYR A 279 3.20 4.06 -16.16
C TYR A 279 2.24 2.88 -16.22
N THR A 280 1.05 3.07 -15.64
CA THR A 280 0.03 2.02 -15.58
C THR A 280 -1.36 2.61 -15.85
N PHE A 281 -2.28 1.78 -16.32
CA PHE A 281 -3.66 2.20 -16.56
C PHE A 281 -4.66 1.17 -16.04
N HIS A 282 -5.79 1.66 -15.55
CA HIS A 282 -6.90 0.82 -15.13
C HIS A 282 -7.62 0.27 -16.38
N PRO A 283 -7.88 -1.05 -16.49
CA PRO A 283 -8.38 -1.66 -17.72
C PRO A 283 -9.77 -1.17 -18.11
N LYS A 284 -10.69 -0.94 -17.15
CA LYS A 284 -12.04 -0.42 -17.38
C LYS A 284 -12.09 1.11 -17.49
N THR A 285 -11.78 1.82 -16.41
CA THR A 285 -11.90 3.29 -16.31
C THR A 285 -10.88 4.08 -17.13
N LYS A 286 -9.79 3.44 -17.60
CA LYS A 286 -8.65 4.09 -18.28
C LYS A 286 -7.91 5.12 -17.43
N LYS A 287 -8.20 5.20 -16.12
CA LYS A 287 -7.47 6.02 -15.15
C LYS A 287 -5.99 5.64 -15.20
N GLN A 288 -5.13 6.64 -15.34
CA GLN A 288 -3.69 6.44 -15.33
C GLN A 288 -3.16 6.60 -13.90
N ARG A 289 -2.25 5.72 -13.49
CA ARG A 289 -1.43 5.92 -12.29
C ARG A 289 0.04 5.98 -12.72
N ILE A 290 0.74 6.95 -12.17
CA ILE A 290 2.17 7.16 -12.38
C ILE A 290 2.86 6.91 -11.05
N ILE A 291 3.81 5.99 -11.03
CA ILE A 291 4.54 5.60 -9.82
C ILE A 291 5.99 5.97 -10.02
N THR A 292 6.56 6.66 -9.04
CA THR A 292 7.98 7.02 -8.99
C THR A 292 8.67 6.22 -7.90
N GLY A 293 9.96 6.00 -8.09
CA GLY A 293 10.79 5.32 -7.12
C GLY A 293 12.23 5.18 -7.58
N THR A 294 13.00 4.37 -6.88
CA THR A 294 14.41 4.13 -7.19
C THR A 294 14.69 2.66 -7.48
N LEU A 295 15.57 2.42 -8.44
CA LEU A 295 16.18 1.13 -8.69
C LEU A 295 17.58 1.15 -8.09
N GLN A 296 17.85 0.22 -7.18
CA GLN A 296 19.17 -0.02 -6.63
C GLN A 296 19.74 -1.32 -7.20
N SER A 297 21.03 -1.30 -7.52
CA SER A 297 21.70 -2.44 -8.13
C SER A 297 23.15 -2.54 -7.65
N THR A 298 23.57 -3.76 -7.33
CA THR A 298 24.96 -4.11 -7.00
C THR A 298 25.46 -5.17 -7.97
N ILE A 299 26.44 -4.83 -8.79
CA ILE A 299 26.98 -5.70 -9.85
C ILE A 299 28.42 -6.09 -9.51
N PRO A 300 28.72 -7.39 -9.37
CA PRO A 300 30.10 -7.86 -9.22
C PRO A 300 30.95 -7.55 -10.45
N THR A 301 32.20 -7.13 -10.25
CA THR A 301 33.12 -6.83 -11.36
C THR A 301 34.19 -7.90 -11.52
N LYS A 302 35.01 -7.78 -12.58
CA LYS A 302 36.23 -8.59 -12.74
C LYS A 302 37.44 -8.02 -11.98
N ASN A 303 37.26 -6.96 -11.19
CA ASN A 303 38.34 -6.29 -10.47
C ASN A 303 38.54 -6.94 -9.09
N TRP A 304 39.75 -7.47 -8.88
CA TRP A 304 40.15 -8.13 -7.63
C TRP A 304 41.23 -7.32 -6.93
N ILE A 305 41.09 -7.17 -5.62
CA ILE A 305 42.15 -6.69 -4.74
C ILE A 305 42.75 -7.91 -4.06
N ILE A 306 44.01 -8.24 -4.35
CA ILE A 306 44.67 -9.46 -3.86
C ILE A 306 45.94 -9.07 -3.09
N LYS A 307 46.09 -9.64 -1.90
CA LYS A 307 47.27 -9.51 -1.05
C LYS A 307 47.86 -10.89 -0.78
N GLN A 308 49.15 -11.06 -1.07
CA GLN A 308 49.92 -12.27 -0.80
C GLN A 308 51.02 -11.96 0.22
N GLU A 309 51.02 -12.67 1.34
CA GLU A 309 51.99 -12.48 2.42
C GLU A 309 52.67 -13.80 2.75
N ASN A 310 54.00 -13.82 2.75
CA ASN A 310 54.75 -15.00 3.21
C ASN A 310 54.57 -15.19 4.72
N ILE A 311 54.20 -16.41 5.11
CA ILE A 311 54.10 -16.82 6.51
C ILE A 311 55.38 -17.60 6.84
N LYS A 312 56.04 -17.20 7.93
CA LYS A 312 57.22 -17.91 8.45
C LYS A 312 56.81 -19.17 9.22
#